data_AF-A0A7S4VGD6-F1
#
_entry.id   AF-A0A7S4VGD6-F1
#
_cell.length_a   1.000
_cell.length_b   1.000
_cell.length_c   1.000
_cell.angle_alpha   90.00
_cell.angle_beta   90.00
_cell.angle_gamma   90.00
#
_symmetry.space_group_name_H-M   'P 1'
#
loop_
_entity.id
_entity.type
_entity.pdbx_description
1 polymer ?
#
loop_
_entity_poly.entity_id
_entity_poly.type
_entity_poly.pdbx_seq_one_letter_code
_entity_poly.pdbx_strand_id
1 'polypeptide(L)'
;MNENGRDDDARCLSVILSSTPTSVSLVEETATRLLDAIKSEEDEKETRNDENNGEDDESDAAGAGENKKKQDNESNNEQILESFRQRHQCRTPSIPQPLSDAYSHAGTVWRGTTAIPDYVAKPPSDGVPRMPSAMIMRGEHDFVTQECMEGWKKDDLFGHKFVREVVLAGCAHHGLLENPRLYGDVVDSFFAEYD
;
A
#
# COMPACT_ATOMS: atom_id res chain seq x y z
N MET A 1 54.54 -9.25 -5.64
CA MET A 1 53.15 -9.72 -5.87
C MET A 1 52.28 -8.49 -5.77
N ASN A 2 51.81 -7.96 -6.90
CA ASN A 2 50.94 -6.78 -6.93
C ASN A 2 49.50 -7.25 -6.80
N GLU A 3 48.92 -7.10 -5.62
CA GLU A 3 47.48 -7.15 -5.42
C GLU A 3 46.89 -5.81 -5.88
N ASN A 4 46.76 -5.63 -7.19
CA ASN A 4 45.87 -4.61 -7.74
C ASN A 4 44.43 -5.13 -7.59
N GLY A 5 43.91 -5.10 -6.36
CA GLY A 5 42.47 -5.18 -6.12
C GLY A 5 41.84 -3.93 -6.72
N ARG A 6 41.23 -4.07 -7.90
CA ARG A 6 40.23 -3.10 -8.34
C ARG A 6 39.05 -3.28 -7.41
N ASP A 7 38.92 -2.39 -6.44
CA ASP A 7 37.59 -2.05 -5.93
C ASP A 7 36.83 -1.51 -7.14
N ASP A 8 36.04 -2.38 -7.77
CA ASP A 8 34.94 -1.91 -8.60
C ASP A 8 33.98 -1.20 -7.64
N ASP A 9 34.17 0.11 -7.47
CA ASP A 9 33.31 0.97 -6.67
C ASP A 9 31.88 0.81 -7.18
N ALA A 10 31.10 -0.03 -6.49
CA ALA A 10 29.71 -0.27 -6.83
C ALA A 10 28.96 1.05 -6.73
N ARG A 11 28.54 1.60 -7.88
CA ARG A 11 27.81 2.86 -7.96
C ARG A 11 26.35 2.60 -8.27
N CYS A 12 25.46 3.16 -7.44
CA CYS A 12 24.04 3.20 -7.76
C CYS A 12 23.80 4.14 -8.96
N LEU A 13 23.16 3.64 -10.02
CA LEU A 13 22.85 4.40 -11.23
C LEU A 13 21.44 4.99 -11.19
N SER A 14 20.52 4.26 -10.59
CA SER A 14 19.12 4.64 -10.54
C SER A 14 18.42 4.00 -9.33
N VAL A 15 17.33 4.63 -8.88
CA VAL A 15 16.51 4.15 -7.76
C VAL A 15 15.03 4.19 -8.12
N ILE A 16 14.31 3.13 -7.76
CA ILE A 16 12.86 3.05 -7.93
C ILE A 16 12.24 2.83 -6.55
N LEU A 17 11.35 3.75 -6.15
CA LEU A 17 10.51 3.59 -4.98
C LEU A 17 9.10 3.24 -5.44
N SER A 18 8.62 2.06 -5.03
CA SER A 18 7.28 1.59 -5.37
C SER A 18 6.41 1.63 -4.13
N SER A 19 5.29 2.34 -4.20
CA SER A 19 4.30 2.44 -3.13
C SER A 19 4.93 2.81 -1.79
N THR A 20 5.87 3.75 -1.81
CA THR A 20 6.70 4.11 -0.66
C THR A 20 6.25 5.47 -0.12
N PRO A 21 5.60 5.54 1.05
CA PRO A 21 5.20 6.82 1.64
C PRO A 21 6.42 7.57 2.19
N THR A 22 6.31 8.89 2.34
CA THR A 22 7.30 9.73 3.03
C THR A 22 7.09 9.77 4.53
N SER A 23 5.94 9.33 5.04
CA SER A 23 5.62 9.29 6.47
C SER A 23 4.74 8.10 6.80
N VAL A 24 5.01 7.45 7.93
CA VAL A 24 4.18 6.36 8.47
C VAL A 24 2.83 6.89 8.95
N SER A 25 2.78 8.03 9.65
CA SER A 25 1.51 8.59 10.14
C SER A 25 0.55 8.89 9.00
N LEU A 26 1.07 9.41 7.88
CA LEU A 26 0.27 9.82 6.74
C LEU A 26 -0.38 8.63 6.01
N VAL A 27 0.36 7.52 5.87
CA VAL A 27 -0.20 6.30 5.27
C VAL A 27 -1.21 5.61 6.19
N GLU A 28 -1.00 5.65 7.52
CA GLU A 28 -1.95 5.11 8.49
C GLU A 28 -3.25 5.91 8.54
N GLU A 29 -3.17 7.24 8.55
CA GLU A 29 -4.35 8.13 8.47
C GLU A 29 -5.12 7.89 7.18
N THR A 30 -4.40 7.76 6.05
CA THR A 30 -5.02 7.47 4.75
C THR A 30 -5.70 6.10 4.73
N ALA A 31 -5.04 5.06 5.24
CA ALA A 31 -5.60 3.72 5.31
C ALA A 31 -6.85 3.67 6.22
N THR A 32 -6.81 4.36 7.36
CA THR A 32 -7.95 4.49 8.29
C THR A 32 -9.14 5.15 7.60
N ARG A 33 -8.91 6.28 6.92
CA ARG A 33 -9.97 6.98 6.18
C ARG A 33 -10.60 6.10 5.08
N LEU A 34 -9.79 5.30 4.38
CA LEU A 34 -10.28 4.38 3.36
C LEU A 34 -11.09 3.21 3.96
N LEU A 35 -10.66 2.67 5.10
CA LEU A 35 -11.41 1.66 5.85
C LEU A 35 -12.76 2.21 6.34
N ASP A 36 -12.78 3.43 6.90
CA ASP A 36 -14.00 4.08 7.36
C ASP A 36 -15.01 4.33 6.22
N ALA A 37 -14.50 4.67 5.02
CA ALA A 37 -15.32 4.82 3.83
C ALA A 37 -15.96 3.49 3.41
N ILE A 38 -15.18 2.40 3.38
CA ILE A 38 -15.71 1.06 3.08
C ILE A 38 -16.76 0.64 4.11
N LYS A 39 -16.49 0.87 5.40
CA LYS A 39 -17.43 0.55 6.47
C LYS A 39 -18.75 1.28 6.30
N SER A 40 -18.69 2.57 5.99
CA SER A 40 -19.88 3.39 5.76
C SER A 40 -20.70 2.89 4.55
N GLU A 41 -20.04 2.45 3.48
CA GLU A 41 -20.70 1.84 2.32
C GLU A 41 -21.41 0.52 2.65
N GLU A 42 -20.85 -0.30 3.54
CA GLU A 42 -21.48 -1.55 3.98
C GLU A 42 -22.68 -1.28 4.91
N ASP A 43 -22.55 -0.36 5.86
CA ASP A 43 -23.65 0.06 6.75
C ASP A 43 -24.84 0.62 5.95
N GLU A 44 -24.58 1.36 4.85
CA GLU A 44 -25.62 1.83 3.92
C GLU A 44 -26.31 0.71 3.12
N LYS A 45 -25.64 -0.42 2.88
CA LYS A 45 -26.24 -1.57 2.20
C LYS A 45 -27.13 -2.38 3.12
N GLU A 46 -26.74 -2.57 4.38
CA GLU A 46 -27.55 -3.26 5.38
C GLU A 46 -28.89 -2.53 5.63
N THR A 47 -28.83 -1.21 5.83
CA THR A 47 -30.04 -0.39 6.05
C THR A 47 -31.03 -0.45 4.88
N ARG A 48 -30.56 -0.52 3.63
CA ARG A 48 -31.42 -0.69 2.44
C ARG A 48 -32.05 -2.08 2.31
N ASN A 49 -31.43 -3.11 2.88
CA ASN A 49 -31.94 -4.48 2.83
C ASN A 49 -33.02 -4.72 3.90
N ASP A 50 -32.92 -4.08 5.06
CA ASP A 50 -33.92 -4.19 6.14
C ASP A 50 -35.25 -3.49 5.78
N GLU A 51 -35.21 -2.39 5.04
CA GLU A 51 -36.43 -1.69 4.59
C GLU A 51 -37.29 -2.50 3.59
N ASN A 52 -36.75 -3.59 3.03
CA ASN A 52 -37.47 -4.48 2.10
C ASN A 52 -38.03 -5.75 2.75
N ASN A 53 -37.75 -6.02 4.02
CA ASN A 53 -38.22 -7.20 4.76
C ASN A 53 -39.26 -6.84 5.84
N GLY A 54 -40.26 -6.05 5.45
CA GLY A 54 -41.43 -5.80 6.28
C GLY A 54 -42.37 -7.01 6.34
N GLU A 55 -42.70 -7.41 7.57
CA GLU A 55 -43.78 -8.32 8.00
C GLU A 55 -43.47 -9.83 7.92
N ASP A 56 -43.02 -10.41 9.05
CA ASP A 56 -43.87 -11.32 9.85
C ASP A 56 -43.20 -11.78 11.17
N ASP A 57 -44.06 -11.80 12.19
CA ASP A 57 -44.07 -12.56 13.45
C ASP A 57 -43.13 -12.26 14.64
N GLU A 58 -43.80 -11.80 15.72
CA GLU A 58 -43.38 -11.86 17.11
C GLU A 58 -43.04 -13.30 17.54
N SER A 59 -41.85 -13.53 18.10
CA SER A 59 -41.73 -14.52 19.18
C SER A 59 -40.53 -14.25 20.10
N ASP A 60 -40.84 -14.24 21.39
CA ASP A 60 -39.93 -14.04 22.52
C ASP A 60 -38.87 -15.16 22.61
N ALA A 61 -37.58 -14.77 22.61
CA ALA A 61 -36.50 -15.63 23.08
C ALA A 61 -35.34 -14.80 23.67
N ALA A 62 -35.51 -14.35 24.91
CA ALA A 62 -34.44 -13.77 25.72
C ALA A 62 -33.44 -14.86 26.13
N GLY A 63 -32.29 -14.94 25.43
CA GLY A 63 -31.18 -15.80 25.85
C GLY A 63 -30.06 -16.06 24.83
N ALA A 64 -30.26 -15.77 23.53
CA ALA A 64 -29.28 -16.06 22.46
C ALA A 64 -28.58 -14.81 21.86
N GLY A 65 -28.89 -13.61 22.36
CA GLY A 65 -28.53 -12.34 21.71
C GLY A 65 -27.05 -11.96 21.73
N GLU A 66 -26.28 -12.38 22.74
CA GLU A 66 -24.86 -11.98 22.86
C GLU A 66 -23.93 -12.75 21.90
N ASN A 67 -24.18 -14.05 21.69
CA ASN A 67 -23.36 -14.84 20.75
C ASN A 67 -23.65 -14.51 19.28
N LYS A 68 -24.93 -14.24 18.95
CA LYS A 68 -25.32 -13.84 17.58
C LYS A 68 -24.71 -12.48 17.20
N LYS A 69 -24.83 -11.48 18.07
CA LYS A 69 -24.29 -10.14 17.84
C LYS A 69 -22.75 -10.10 17.72
N LYS A 70 -22.05 -11.01 18.41
CA LYS A 70 -20.59 -11.13 18.30
C LYS A 70 -20.16 -11.76 16.98
N GLN A 71 -20.88 -12.79 16.53
CA GLN A 71 -20.60 -13.49 15.26
C GLN A 71 -20.90 -12.60 14.04
N ASP A 72 -21.99 -11.83 14.08
CA ASP A 72 -22.35 -10.89 13.02
C ASP A 72 -21.30 -9.76 12.88
N ASN A 73 -20.80 -9.23 14.01
CA ASN A 73 -19.75 -8.20 14.01
C ASN A 73 -18.39 -8.70 13.46
N GLU A 74 -18.01 -9.95 13.74
CA GLU A 74 -16.76 -10.53 13.25
C GLU A 74 -16.82 -10.77 11.73
N SER A 75 -17.94 -11.30 11.25
CA SER A 75 -18.20 -11.47 9.81
C SER A 75 -18.18 -10.14 9.04
N ASN A 76 -18.77 -9.08 9.59
CA ASN A 76 -18.76 -7.76 8.94
C ASN A 76 -17.32 -7.20 8.86
N ASN A 77 -16.54 -7.34 9.93
CA ASN A 77 -15.14 -6.90 9.93
C ASN A 77 -14.28 -7.65 8.89
N GLU A 78 -14.46 -8.96 8.72
CA GLU A 78 -13.78 -9.73 7.67
C GLU A 78 -14.13 -9.22 6.26
N GLN A 79 -15.40 -8.90 6.01
CA GLN A 79 -15.85 -8.35 4.73
C GLN A 79 -15.26 -6.97 4.42
N ILE A 80 -15.16 -6.10 5.43
CA ILE A 80 -14.53 -4.79 5.31
C ILE A 80 -13.04 -4.94 4.98
N LEU A 81 -12.33 -5.81 5.70
CA LEU A 81 -10.90 -6.05 5.46
C LEU A 81 -10.64 -6.68 4.08
N GLU A 82 -11.48 -7.61 3.65
CA GLU A 82 -11.39 -8.19 2.31
C GLU A 82 -11.68 -7.16 1.21
N SER A 83 -12.67 -6.28 1.43
CA SER A 83 -12.94 -5.15 0.54
C SER A 83 -11.75 -4.19 0.46
N PHE A 84 -11.12 -3.88 1.59
CA PHE A 84 -9.92 -3.05 1.62
C PHE A 84 -8.77 -3.71 0.86
N ARG A 85 -8.54 -5.01 1.08
CA ARG A 85 -7.55 -5.79 0.34
C ARG A 85 -7.80 -5.69 -1.16
N GLN A 86 -9.02 -6.01 -1.62
CA GLN A 86 -9.39 -6.03 -3.04
C GLN A 86 -9.34 -4.65 -3.69
N ARG A 87 -9.58 -3.58 -2.95
CA ARG A 87 -9.58 -2.22 -3.51
C ARG A 87 -8.19 -1.59 -3.51
N HIS A 88 -7.45 -1.76 -2.41
CA HIS A 88 -6.29 -0.94 -2.09
C HIS A 88 -4.97 -1.69 -1.91
N GLN A 89 -4.98 -2.99 -1.60
CA GLN A 89 -3.74 -3.77 -1.46
C GLN A 89 -3.42 -4.55 -2.73
N CYS A 90 -4.36 -5.37 -3.20
CA CYS A 90 -4.18 -6.18 -4.40
C CYS A 90 -5.55 -6.51 -5.01
N ARG A 91 -5.78 -6.09 -6.24
CA ARG A 91 -7.09 -6.22 -6.92
C ARG A 91 -7.30 -7.57 -7.61
N THR A 92 -6.36 -8.50 -7.43
CA THR A 92 -6.54 -9.88 -7.91
C THR A 92 -7.67 -10.57 -7.14
N PRO A 93 -8.48 -11.43 -7.79
CA PRO A 93 -9.61 -12.10 -7.14
C PRO A 93 -9.19 -12.91 -5.90
N SER A 94 -8.04 -13.57 -5.97
CA SER A 94 -7.42 -14.31 -4.87
C SER A 94 -6.02 -13.76 -4.61
N ILE A 95 -5.58 -13.75 -3.34
CA ILE A 95 -4.21 -13.36 -2.99
C ILE A 95 -3.22 -14.21 -3.81
N PRO A 96 -2.31 -13.59 -4.60
CA PRO A 96 -1.33 -14.33 -5.37
C PRO A 96 -0.41 -15.12 -4.44
N GLN A 97 -0.08 -16.36 -4.80
CA GLN A 97 0.78 -17.22 -3.97
C GLN A 97 2.09 -16.53 -3.54
N PRO A 98 2.82 -15.80 -4.41
CA PRO A 98 4.03 -15.09 -3.98
C PRO A 98 3.78 -14.05 -2.88
N LEU A 99 2.62 -13.40 -2.86
CA LEU A 99 2.25 -12.44 -1.82
C LEU A 99 1.87 -13.17 -0.51
N SER A 100 1.13 -14.27 -0.62
CA SER A 100 0.80 -15.12 0.53
C SER A 100 2.06 -15.64 1.21
N ASP A 101 3.00 -16.16 0.41
CA ASP A 101 4.30 -16.65 0.88
C ASP A 101 5.11 -15.51 1.54
N ALA A 102 5.11 -14.31 0.96
CA ALA A 102 5.80 -13.17 1.54
C ALA A 102 5.22 -12.81 2.93
N TYR A 103 3.90 -12.82 3.09
CA TYR A 103 3.27 -12.55 4.39
C TYR A 103 3.49 -13.66 5.42
N SER A 104 3.52 -14.94 5.00
CA SER A 104 3.77 -16.06 5.92
C SER A 104 5.20 -16.11 6.41
N HIS A 105 6.14 -15.56 5.63
CA HIS A 105 7.57 -15.47 5.99
C HIS A 105 7.97 -14.08 6.50
N ALA A 106 7.00 -13.17 6.69
CA ALA A 106 7.27 -11.87 7.30
C ALA A 106 7.82 -12.07 8.71
N GLY A 107 9.01 -11.51 8.98
CA GLY A 107 9.61 -11.56 10.32
C GLY A 107 8.70 -10.93 11.38
N THR A 108 8.90 -11.31 12.64
CA THR A 108 8.06 -10.84 13.75
C THR A 108 8.53 -9.53 14.38
N VAL A 109 9.81 -9.18 14.21
CA VAL A 109 10.44 -8.02 14.87
C VAL A 109 10.19 -6.72 14.11
N TRP A 110 10.29 -6.75 12.78
CA TRP A 110 10.13 -5.58 11.91
C TRP A 110 8.90 -5.75 11.02
N ARG A 111 7.72 -5.86 11.64
CA ARG A 111 6.46 -6.10 10.92
C ARG A 111 5.59 -4.85 10.91
N GLY A 112 5.37 -4.33 9.71
CA GLY A 112 4.46 -3.21 9.49
C GLY A 112 4.98 -1.89 10.06
N THR A 113 4.08 -0.91 10.10
CA THR A 113 4.34 0.48 10.50
C THR A 113 4.65 0.63 11.98
N THR A 114 4.16 -0.28 12.83
CA THR A 114 4.40 -0.25 14.29
C THR A 114 5.87 -0.39 14.67
N ALA A 115 6.72 -0.91 13.78
CA ALA A 115 8.16 -1.01 13.99
C ALA A 115 8.90 0.31 13.71
N ILE A 116 8.27 1.24 12.99
CA ILE A 116 8.83 2.54 12.57
C ILE A 116 7.77 3.66 12.66
N PRO A 117 7.06 3.81 13.80
CA PRO A 117 5.88 4.68 13.90
C PRO A 117 6.20 6.14 13.61
N ASP A 118 7.41 6.58 13.97
CA ASP A 118 7.88 7.96 13.83
C ASP A 118 8.66 8.19 12.53
N TYR A 119 8.64 7.24 11.58
CA TYR A 119 9.37 7.41 10.34
C TYR A 119 8.80 8.57 9.52
N VAL A 120 9.68 9.51 9.22
CA VAL A 120 9.47 10.61 8.29
C VAL A 120 10.73 10.76 7.46
N ALA A 121 10.60 10.69 6.14
CA ALA A 121 11.72 10.91 5.23
C ALA A 121 12.22 12.35 5.34
N LYS A 122 13.55 12.53 5.30
CA LYS A 122 14.20 13.83 5.45
C LYS A 122 15.16 14.07 4.30
N PRO A 123 15.29 15.33 3.84
CA PRO A 123 16.23 15.65 2.80
C PRO A 123 17.67 15.35 3.26
N PRO A 124 18.58 15.09 2.30
CA PRO A 124 19.99 14.95 2.64
C PRO A 124 20.52 16.24 3.28
N SER A 125 21.56 16.10 4.12
CA SER A 125 22.26 17.25 4.68
C SER A 125 22.97 18.06 3.58
N ASP A 126 23.23 19.33 3.87
CA ASP A 126 23.97 20.20 2.94
C ASP A 126 25.32 19.61 2.56
N GLY A 127 25.67 19.72 1.27
CA GLY A 127 26.94 19.24 0.73
C GLY A 127 27.00 17.75 0.41
N VAL A 128 25.91 17.00 0.64
CA VAL A 128 25.81 15.60 0.19
C VAL A 128 25.65 15.58 -1.34
N PRO A 129 26.36 14.69 -2.05
CA PRO A 129 26.18 14.52 -3.49
C PRO A 129 24.73 14.21 -3.86
N ARG A 130 24.31 14.71 -5.03
CA ARG A 130 23.00 14.42 -5.60
C ARG A 130 22.79 12.90 -5.74
N MET A 131 21.61 12.42 -5.37
CA MET A 131 21.25 11.01 -5.59
C MET A 131 21.15 10.68 -7.09
N PRO A 132 21.27 9.40 -7.46
CA PRO A 132 21.07 8.96 -8.84
C PRO A 132 19.64 9.21 -9.33
N SER A 133 19.40 9.01 -10.63
CA SER A 133 18.07 9.18 -11.23
C SER A 133 17.02 8.38 -10.48
N ALA A 134 15.89 9.00 -10.17
CA ALA A 134 14.86 8.42 -9.32
C ALA A 134 13.50 8.34 -10.01
N MET A 135 12.81 7.22 -9.80
CA MET A 135 11.41 7.04 -10.13
C MET A 135 10.62 6.71 -8.87
N ILE A 136 9.50 7.40 -8.67
CA ILE A 136 8.47 7.02 -7.71
C ILE A 136 7.27 6.47 -8.47
N MET A 137 6.77 5.33 -8.04
CA MET A 137 5.72 4.59 -8.72
C MET A 137 4.67 4.12 -7.72
N ARG A 138 3.39 4.17 -8.08
CA ARG A 138 2.29 3.61 -7.28
C ARG A 138 1.19 3.01 -8.15
N GLY A 139 0.32 2.21 -7.56
CA GLY A 139 -0.97 1.88 -8.15
C GLY A 139 -1.92 3.06 -8.17
N GLU A 140 -2.83 3.09 -9.15
CA GLU A 140 -3.96 4.03 -9.19
C GLU A 140 -4.83 3.95 -7.94
N HIS A 141 -5.08 2.74 -7.45
CA HIS A 141 -5.97 2.45 -6.31
C HIS A 141 -5.23 2.19 -4.99
N ASP A 142 -3.92 2.41 -4.97
CA ASP A 142 -3.06 2.20 -3.80
C ASP A 142 -3.50 3.06 -2.60
N PHE A 143 -3.43 2.50 -1.39
CA PHE A 143 -3.63 3.27 -0.15
C PHE A 143 -2.44 4.21 0.13
N VAL A 144 -1.27 3.95 -0.48
CA VAL A 144 -0.18 4.93 -0.58
C VAL A 144 -0.53 5.92 -1.68
N THR A 145 -1.33 6.91 -1.31
CA THR A 145 -1.87 7.91 -2.25
C THR A 145 -0.78 8.88 -2.74
N GLN A 146 -1.15 9.75 -3.68
CA GLN A 146 -0.27 10.82 -4.12
C GLN A 146 0.24 11.66 -2.94
N GLU A 147 -0.65 12.09 -2.04
CA GLU A 147 -0.31 12.87 -0.84
C GLU A 147 0.78 12.17 0.00
N CYS A 148 0.69 10.84 0.15
CA CYS A 148 1.69 10.05 0.87
C CYS A 148 3.09 10.09 0.24
N MET A 149 3.22 10.42 -1.04
CA MET A 149 4.49 10.38 -1.78
C MET A 149 5.00 11.76 -2.20
N GLU A 150 4.19 12.81 -2.10
CA GLU A 150 4.52 14.14 -2.64
C GLU A 150 5.86 14.69 -2.10
N GLY A 151 6.21 14.37 -0.86
CA GLY A 151 7.46 14.81 -0.25
C GLY A 151 8.71 14.32 -0.99
N TRP A 152 8.67 13.16 -1.66
CA TRP A 152 9.79 12.64 -2.46
C TRP A 152 10.29 13.64 -3.50
N LYS A 153 9.39 14.41 -4.09
CA LYS A 153 9.72 15.43 -5.09
C LYS A 153 9.66 16.85 -4.53
N LYS A 154 8.69 17.17 -3.67
CA LYS A 154 8.49 18.54 -3.16
C LYS A 154 9.59 18.95 -2.18
N ASP A 155 10.06 18.01 -1.36
CA ASP A 155 11.00 18.28 -0.27
C ASP A 155 12.45 17.96 -0.65
N ASP A 156 12.72 17.78 -1.95
CA ASP A 156 14.06 17.52 -2.49
C ASP A 156 14.76 16.32 -1.83
N LEU A 157 14.01 15.26 -1.52
CA LEU A 157 14.53 14.08 -0.81
C LEU A 157 15.64 13.32 -1.56
N PHE A 158 15.74 13.53 -2.88
CA PHE A 158 16.84 13.00 -3.70
C PHE A 158 17.98 14.01 -3.93
N GLY A 159 17.92 15.21 -3.33
CA GLY A 159 18.81 16.33 -3.63
C GLY A 159 18.65 16.84 -5.07
N HIS A 160 17.52 16.53 -5.70
CA HIS A 160 17.07 17.12 -6.96
C HIS A 160 15.57 16.92 -7.21
N LYS A 161 15.00 17.81 -8.03
CA LYS A 161 13.57 17.76 -8.44
C LYS A 161 13.25 16.87 -9.64
N PHE A 162 14.29 16.38 -10.33
CA PHE A 162 14.13 15.53 -11.52
C PHE A 162 13.78 14.08 -11.14
N VAL A 163 12.60 13.89 -10.56
CA VAL A 163 12.05 12.58 -10.17
C VAL A 163 10.92 12.23 -11.12
N ARG A 164 10.98 11.05 -11.74
CA ARG A 164 9.91 10.51 -12.58
C ARG A 164 8.79 10.01 -11.67
N GLU A 165 7.56 10.41 -11.93
CA GLU A 165 6.39 9.92 -11.18
C GLU A 165 5.52 9.08 -12.12
N VAL A 166 5.15 7.87 -11.69
CA VAL A 166 4.33 6.96 -12.48
C VAL A 166 3.15 6.43 -11.65
N VAL A 167 1.97 6.44 -12.26
CA VAL A 167 0.78 5.79 -11.72
C VAL A 167 0.43 4.61 -12.62
N LEU A 168 0.41 3.41 -12.05
CA LEU A 168 0.05 2.17 -12.73
C LEU A 168 -1.48 2.05 -12.79
N ALA A 169 -2.03 2.31 -13.98
CA ALA A 169 -3.47 2.27 -14.21
C ALA A 169 -4.08 0.90 -13.85
N GLY A 170 -5.18 0.92 -13.11
CA GLY A 170 -5.90 -0.28 -12.68
C GLY A 170 -5.21 -1.13 -11.62
N CYS A 171 -4.04 -0.74 -11.11
CA CYS A 171 -3.32 -1.44 -10.04
C CYS A 171 -3.57 -0.81 -8.66
N ALA A 172 -3.43 -1.58 -7.60
CA ALA A 172 -3.32 -1.11 -6.23
C ALA A 172 -1.86 -1.21 -5.74
N HIS A 173 -1.64 -1.50 -4.45
CA HIS A 173 -0.31 -1.53 -3.84
C HIS A 173 0.66 -2.52 -4.48
N HIS A 174 0.17 -3.69 -4.89
CA HIS A 174 1.01 -4.76 -5.47
C HIS A 174 0.99 -4.76 -7.00
N GLY A 175 1.30 -3.61 -7.61
CA GLY A 175 1.25 -3.42 -9.07
C GLY A 175 2.06 -4.44 -9.88
N LEU A 176 3.20 -4.92 -9.36
CA LEU A 176 4.00 -5.99 -9.99
C LEU A 176 3.21 -7.30 -10.14
N LEU A 177 2.36 -7.63 -9.15
CA LEU A 177 1.57 -8.85 -9.15
C LEU A 177 0.24 -8.69 -9.90
N GLU A 178 -0.32 -7.48 -9.92
CA GLU A 178 -1.59 -7.17 -10.58
C GLU A 178 -1.45 -7.01 -12.10
N ASN A 179 -0.37 -6.36 -12.55
CA ASN A 179 -0.10 -6.16 -13.98
C ASN A 179 1.42 -6.21 -14.24
N PRO A 180 2.03 -7.42 -14.24
CA PRO A 180 3.47 -7.59 -14.36
C PRO A 180 4.02 -7.02 -15.67
N ARG A 181 3.22 -7.05 -16.74
CA ARG A 181 3.62 -6.50 -18.04
C ARG A 181 3.75 -4.98 -17.98
N LEU A 182 2.72 -4.27 -17.52
CA LEU A 182 2.77 -2.81 -17.38
C LEU A 182 3.89 -2.38 -16.44
N TYR A 183 4.04 -3.08 -15.31
CA TYR A 183 5.11 -2.80 -14.35
C TYR A 183 6.49 -2.98 -14.99
N GLY A 184 6.72 -4.10 -15.69
CA GLY A 184 7.96 -4.37 -16.41
C GLY A 184 8.25 -3.32 -17.49
N ASP A 185 7.26 -2.99 -18.33
CA ASP A 185 7.39 -1.98 -19.39
C ASP A 185 7.80 -0.60 -18.82
N VAL A 186 7.26 -0.22 -17.65
CA VAL A 186 7.62 1.03 -16.97
C VAL A 186 9.05 1.00 -16.43
N VAL A 187 9.45 -0.11 -15.80
CA VAL A 187 10.80 -0.31 -15.26
C VAL A 187 11.83 -0.32 -16.39
N ASP A 188 11.58 -1.09 -17.46
CA ASP A 188 12.45 -1.17 -18.63
C ASP A 188 12.59 0.19 -19.32
N SER A 189 11.48 0.94 -19.44
CA SER A 189 11.50 2.31 -19.96
C SER A 189 12.37 3.25 -19.12
N PHE A 190 12.39 3.07 -17.80
CA PHE A 190 13.20 3.89 -16.92
C PHE A 190 14.68 3.54 -17.03
N PHE A 191 15.03 2.25 -16.99
CA PHE A 191 16.42 1.82 -17.16
C PHE A 191 16.98 2.18 -18.54
N ALA A 192 16.22 2.01 -19.63
CA ALA A 192 16.68 2.38 -20.96
C ALA A 192 17.03 3.88 -21.13
N GLU A 193 16.53 4.74 -20.23
CA GLU A 193 16.81 6.17 -20.23
C GLU A 193 18.01 6.55 -19.34
N TYR A 194 18.31 5.76 -18.29
CA TYR A 194 19.19 6.17 -17.20
C TYR A 194 20.32 5.17 -16.82
N ASP A 195 20.28 3.94 -17.32
CA ASP A 195 21.31 2.89 -17.13
C ASP A 195 22.02 2.56 -18.45
#